data_AF-A0A9E3S9I7-F1
#
_entry.id   AF-A0A9E3S9I7-F1
#
_cell.length_a   1.000
_cell.length_b   1.000
_cell.length_c   1.000
_cell.angle_alpha   90.00
_cell.angle_beta   90.00
_cell.angle_gamma   90.00
#
_symmetry.space_group_name_H-M   'P 1'
#
loop_
_entity.id
_entity.type
_entity.pdbx_description
1 polymer ?
#
loop_
_entity_poly.entity_id
_entity_poly.type
_entity_poly.pdbx_seq_one_letter_code
_entity_poly.pdbx_strand_id
1 'polypeptide(L)'
;MIKEQQLENYNRKLDLTVEAESHKDSTDWRKTTDQLKRLQQEWKKIGPVPRRHSDKIWKRFRAACDSFFTRKSEHFTGLKAN
;
A
#
# COMPACT_ATOMS: atom_id res chain seq x y z
N MET A 1 -15.85 -18.46 12.82
CA MET A 1 -16.05 -19.20 11.55
C MET A 1 -15.05 -18.74 10.48
N ILE A 2 -14.66 -19.57 9.50
CA ILE A 2 -13.68 -19.19 8.44
C ILE A 2 -14.10 -17.92 7.69
N LYS A 3 -15.41 -17.74 7.45
CA LYS A 3 -15.95 -16.56 6.75
C LYS A 3 -15.74 -15.25 7.53
N GLU A 4 -15.86 -15.28 8.85
CA GLU A 4 -15.64 -14.11 9.72
C GLU A 4 -14.17 -13.72 9.73
N GLN A 5 -13.25 -14.69 9.86
CA GLN A 5 -11.81 -14.43 9.84
C GLN A 5 -11.35 -13.81 8.51
N GLN A 6 -11.91 -14.28 7.39
CA GLN A 6 -11.61 -13.70 6.08
C GLN A 6 -12.13 -12.26 5.95
N LEU A 7 -13.30 -11.96 6.54
CA LEU A 7 -13.84 -10.60 6.55
C LEU A 7 -13.00 -9.67 7.43
N GLU A 8 -12.53 -10.14 8.58
CA GLU A 8 -11.59 -9.40 9.43
C GLU A 8 -10.27 -9.12 8.70
N ASN A 9 -9.71 -10.12 8.01
CA ASN A 9 -8.52 -9.94 7.17
C ASN A 9 -8.76 -8.91 6.05
N TYR A 10 -9.98 -8.88 5.49
CA TYR A 10 -10.36 -7.91 4.47
C TYR A 10 -10.37 -6.48 5.04
N ASN A 11 -10.96 -6.28 6.23
CA ASN A 11 -10.98 -4.98 6.89
C ASN A 11 -9.57 -4.50 7.22
N ARG A 12 -8.71 -5.38 7.76
CA ARG A 12 -7.31 -5.04 8.03
C ARG A 12 -6.55 -4.63 6.76
N LYS A 13 -6.76 -5.34 5.64
CA LYS A 13 -6.18 -4.94 4.34
C LYS A 13 -6.77 -3.63 3.83
N LEU A 14 -8.03 -3.32 4.17
CA LEU A 14 -8.69 -2.09 3.76
C LEU A 14 -8.07 -0.89 4.49
N ASP A 15 -7.82 -1.04 5.79
CA ASP A 15 -7.16 -0.01 6.60
C ASP A 15 -5.75 0.29 6.07
N LEU A 16 -4.95 -0.74 5.79
CA LEU A 16 -3.62 -0.55 5.16
C LEU A 16 -3.71 0.13 3.78
N THR A 17 -4.79 -0.13 3.04
CA THR A 17 -5.02 0.49 1.72
C THR A 17 -5.31 1.97 1.87
N VAL A 18 -6.18 2.35 2.80
CA VAL A 18 -6.52 3.75 3.07
C VAL A 18 -5.30 4.51 3.60
N GLU A 19 -4.51 3.91 4.48
CA GLU A 19 -3.28 4.51 4.98
C GLU A 19 -2.26 4.74 3.84
N ALA A 20 -2.06 3.75 2.96
CA ALA A 20 -1.18 3.88 1.80
C ALA A 20 -1.66 4.99 0.84
N GLU A 21 -2.97 5.11 0.61
CA GLU A 21 -3.54 6.16 -0.23
C GLU A 21 -3.33 7.57 0.34
N SER A 22 -3.39 7.71 1.67
CA SER A 22 -3.12 9.00 2.34
C SER A 22 -1.67 9.48 2.14
N HIS A 23 -0.77 8.56 1.79
CA HIS A 23 0.65 8.81 1.62
C HIS A 23 1.10 8.98 0.17
N LYS A 24 0.25 8.64 -0.81
CA LYS A 24 0.65 8.57 -2.24
C LYS A 24 1.20 9.91 -2.79
N ASP A 25 0.66 11.03 -2.29
CA ASP A 25 0.98 12.39 -2.74
C ASP A 25 2.02 13.10 -1.84
N SER A 26 2.49 12.45 -0.76
CA SER A 26 3.50 12.99 0.13
C SER A 26 4.80 13.33 -0.60
N THR A 27 5.48 14.37 -0.13
CA THR A 27 6.83 14.77 -0.57
C THR A 27 7.88 14.55 0.53
N ASP A 28 7.47 14.05 1.72
CA ASP A 28 8.40 13.57 2.74
C ASP A 28 8.93 12.18 2.32
N TRP A 29 9.90 12.20 1.40
CA TRP A 29 10.37 11.00 0.72
C TRP A 29 10.90 9.93 1.65
N ARG A 30 11.57 10.31 2.74
CA ARG A 30 12.18 9.38 3.68
C ARG A 30 11.12 8.76 4.57
N LYS A 31 10.36 9.59 5.30
CA LYS A 31 9.35 9.13 6.25
C LYS A 31 8.27 8.29 5.55
N THR A 32 7.80 8.75 4.39
CA THR A 32 6.77 8.05 3.65
C THR A 32 7.27 6.74 3.03
N THR A 33 8.56 6.66 2.64
CA THR A 33 9.14 5.36 2.23
C THR A 33 9.09 4.35 3.37
N ASP A 34 9.47 4.76 4.58
CA ASP A 34 9.50 3.87 5.74
C ASP A 34 8.09 3.43 6.13
N GLN A 35 7.12 4.35 6.09
CA GLN A 35 5.70 4.05 6.30
C GLN A 35 5.16 3.05 5.27
N LEU A 36 5.32 3.32 3.96
CA LEU A 36 4.80 2.42 2.92
C LEU A 36 5.47 1.04 2.97
N LYS A 37 6.78 0.96 3.27
CA LYS A 37 7.47 -0.33 3.49
C LYS A 37 6.88 -1.09 4.67
N ARG A 38 6.59 -0.41 5.79
CA ARG A 38 5.91 -1.03 6.93
C ARG A 38 4.54 -1.57 6.52
N LEU A 39 3.73 -0.80 5.78
CA LEU A 39 2.42 -1.26 5.31
C LEU A 39 2.52 -2.47 4.40
N GLN A 40 3.50 -2.51 3.50
CA GLN A 40 3.76 -3.69 2.65
C GLN A 40 4.16 -4.93 3.47
N GLN A 41 4.90 -4.76 4.56
CA GLN A 41 5.22 -5.86 5.48
C GLN A 41 3.97 -6.34 6.23
N GLU A 42 3.17 -5.42 6.78
CA GLU A 42 1.91 -5.76 7.46
C GLU A 42 0.92 -6.46 6.52
N TRP A 43 0.83 -6.01 5.27
CA TRP A 43 -0.02 -6.63 4.25
C TRP A 43 0.29 -8.12 4.07
N LYS A 44 1.59 -8.48 4.03
CA LYS A 44 2.05 -9.87 3.85
C LYS A 44 1.73 -10.76 5.05
N LYS A 45 1.58 -10.18 6.25
CA LYS A 45 1.21 -10.91 7.48
C LYS A 45 -0.29 -11.21 7.55
N ILE A 46 -1.12 -10.49 6.80
CA ILE A 46 -2.56 -10.70 6.81
C ILE A 46 -2.92 -11.89 5.92
N GLY A 47 -3.65 -12.84 6.50
CA GLY A 47 -4.11 -14.06 5.85
C GLY A 47 -5.09 -13.85 4.68
N PRO A 48 -5.73 -14.95 4.24
CA PRO A 48 -6.64 -14.92 3.09
C PRO A 48 -7.86 -14.04 3.35
N VAL A 49 -8.37 -13.43 2.29
CA VAL A 49 -9.62 -12.64 2.26
C VAL A 49 -10.62 -13.31 1.32
N PRO A 50 -11.90 -12.91 1.31
CA PRO A 50 -12.86 -13.47 0.37
C PRO A 50 -12.42 -13.25 -1.07
N ARG A 51 -12.47 -14.30 -1.89
CA ARG A 51 -11.97 -14.30 -3.28
C ARG A 51 -12.48 -13.12 -4.10
N ARG A 52 -13.76 -12.74 -3.92
CA ARG A 52 -14.40 -11.60 -4.59
C ARG A 52 -13.74 -10.24 -4.30
N HIS A 53 -13.01 -10.12 -3.20
CA HIS A 53 -12.35 -8.87 -2.79
C HIS A 53 -10.84 -8.87 -3.02
N SER A 54 -10.21 -10.06 -3.09
CA SER A 54 -8.75 -10.21 -3.07
C SER A 54 -8.01 -9.41 -4.16
N ASP A 55 -8.48 -9.50 -5.41
CA ASP A 55 -7.81 -8.82 -6.53
C ASP A 55 -8.01 -7.30 -6.46
N LYS A 56 -9.25 -6.86 -6.19
CA LYS A 56 -9.60 -5.44 -6.11
C LYS A 56 -8.79 -4.72 -5.04
N ILE A 57 -8.70 -5.30 -3.84
CA ILE A 57 -7.98 -4.68 -2.72
C ILE A 57 -6.47 -4.68 -2.95
N TRP A 58 -5.93 -5.75 -3.53
CA TRP A 58 -4.51 -5.82 -3.89
C TRP A 58 -4.13 -4.75 -4.91
N LYS A 59 -4.90 -4.63 -6.00
CA LYS A 59 -4.66 -3.61 -7.03
C LYS A 59 -4.70 -2.19 -6.46
N ARG A 60 -5.66 -1.91 -5.58
CA ARG A 60 -5.81 -0.60 -4.92
C ARG A 60 -4.61 -0.28 -4.02
N PHE A 61 -4.23 -1.21 -3.15
CA PHE A 61 -3.06 -1.05 -2.27
C PHE A 61 -1.76 -0.86 -3.07
N ARG A 62 -1.56 -1.68 -4.10
CA ARG A 62 -0.38 -1.60 -4.97
C ARG A 62 -0.32 -0.28 -5.71
N ALA A 63 -1.44 0.18 -6.30
CA ALA A 63 -1.48 1.45 -7.02
C ALA A 63 -1.09 2.64 -6.14
N ALA A 64 -1.49 2.65 -4.86
CA ALA A 64 -1.09 3.70 -3.92
C ALA A 64 0.42 3.67 -3.65
N CYS A 65 1.00 2.49 -3.42
CA CYS A 65 2.45 2.33 -3.27
C CYS A 65 3.21 2.78 -4.53
N ASP A 66 2.80 2.27 -5.69
CA ASP A 66 3.46 2.51 -6.97
C ASP A 66 3.42 4.01 -7.32
N SER A 67 2.30 4.69 -7.07
CA SER A 67 2.17 6.14 -7.29
C SER A 67 3.22 6.95 -6.52
N PHE A 68 3.44 6.65 -5.24
CA PHE A 68 4.48 7.32 -4.46
C PHE A 68 5.89 7.02 -4.98
N PHE A 69 6.20 5.74 -5.24
CA PHE A 69 7.55 5.35 -5.65
C PHE A 69 7.91 5.85 -7.05
N THR A 70 6.95 5.92 -7.98
CA THR A 70 7.13 6.55 -9.29
C THR A 70 7.47 8.03 -9.13
N ARG A 71 6.67 8.80 -8.38
CA ARG A 71 6.92 10.23 -8.11
C ARG A 71 8.28 10.46 -7.46
N LYS A 72 8.62 9.64 -6.47
CA LYS A 72 9.93 9.68 -5.81
C LYS A 72 11.05 9.42 -6.82
N SER A 73 10.92 8.39 -7.65
CA SER A 73 11.92 8.05 -8.68
C SER A 73 12.12 9.19 -9.67
N GLU A 74 11.03 9.76 -10.18
CA GLU A 74 11.06 10.91 -11.11
C GLU A 74 11.77 12.11 -10.48
N HIS A 75 11.45 12.44 -9.23
CA HIS A 75 12.08 13.53 -8.50
C HIS A 75 13.61 13.35 -8.39
N PHE A 76 14.08 12.19 -7.92
CA PHE A 76 15.51 11.94 -7.75
C PHE A 76 16.26 11.63 -9.05
N THR A 77 15.57 11.18 -10.10
CA THR A 77 16.17 10.99 -11.43
C THR A 77 16.39 12.34 -12.12
N GLY A 78 15.41 13.25 -12.03
CA GLY A 78 15.54 14.62 -12.55
C GLY A 78 16.66 15.41 -11.86
N LEU A 79 16.87 15.22 -10.55
CA LEU A 79 17.97 15.85 -9.82
C LEU A 79 19.38 15.38 -10.24
N LYS A 80 19.51 14.22 -10.88
CA LYS A 80 20.81 13.70 -11.36
C LYS A 80 21.11 14.05 -12.81
N ALA A 81 20.11 14.53 -13.56
CA ALA A 81 20.23 14.87 -14.96
C ALA A 81 20.60 16.35 -15.19
N ASN A 82 20.63 17.16 -14.13
CA ASN A 82 21.15 18.53 -14.07
C ASN A 82 22.48 18.56 -13.31
#